data_AF-A0A920B117-F1
#
_entry.id   AF-A0A920B117-F1
#
_cell.length_a   1.000
_cell.length_b   1.000
_cell.length_c   1.000
_cell.angle_alpha   90.00
_cell.angle_beta   90.00
_cell.angle_gamma   90.00
#
_symmetry.space_group_name_H-M   'P 1'
#
loop_
_entity.id
_entity.type
_entity.pdbx_description
1 polymer ?
#
loop_
_entity_poly.entity_id
_entity_poly.type
_entity_poly.pdbx_seq_one_letter_code
_entity_poly.pdbx_strand_id
1 'polypeptide(L)'
;MNRALATTNSLLSVDDRHRKAFAPIGTPDRLLLGPGPSNAHPTVLKALSRTPIGHLDPLYVDLMGEVQELLRYAWQPITASRFR
;
A
#
# COMPACT_ATOMS: atom_id res chain seq x y z
N MET A 1 -60.61 -5.86 -11.51
CA MET A 1 -59.92 -6.90 -10.72
C MET A 1 -58.45 -6.87 -11.10
N ASN A 2 -57.62 -6.55 -10.13
CA ASN A 2 -56.24 -6.08 -10.26
C ASN A 2 -55.31 -7.21 -10.73
N ARG A 3 -54.47 -6.95 -11.75
CA ARG A 3 -53.28 -7.79 -12.00
C ARG A 3 -52.05 -6.97 -11.66
N ALA A 4 -51.30 -7.54 -10.72
CA ALA A 4 -50.22 -6.94 -9.98
C ALA A 4 -49.00 -6.58 -10.84
N LEU A 5 -48.40 -5.46 -10.46
CA LEU A 5 -46.96 -5.12 -10.45
C LEU A 5 -46.03 -6.25 -10.91
N ALA A 6 -45.51 -6.15 -12.14
CA ALA A 6 -44.27 -6.81 -12.53
C ALA A 6 -43.16 -5.77 -12.47
N THR A 7 -42.49 -5.71 -11.33
CA THR A 7 -41.27 -4.94 -11.11
C THR A 7 -40.21 -5.44 -12.09
N THR A 8 -39.97 -4.72 -13.19
CA THR A 8 -38.85 -4.96 -14.10
C THR A 8 -37.56 -4.54 -13.40
N ASN A 9 -37.13 -5.32 -12.41
CA ASN A 9 -35.78 -5.24 -11.90
C ASN A 9 -34.90 -5.96 -12.92
N SER A 10 -34.52 -5.23 -13.97
CA SER A 10 -33.41 -5.59 -14.85
C SER A 10 -32.13 -5.57 -14.00
N LEU A 11 -31.94 -6.64 -13.24
CA LEU A 11 -30.68 -7.00 -12.60
C LEU A 11 -29.64 -6.99 -13.71
N LEU A 12 -28.80 -5.95 -13.73
CA LEU A 12 -27.73 -5.80 -14.70
C LEU A 12 -26.90 -7.10 -14.70
N SER A 13 -27.02 -7.89 -15.77
CA SER A 13 -26.25 -9.11 -15.92
C SER A 13 -24.78 -8.72 -16.04
N VAL A 14 -23.97 -9.08 -15.05
CA VAL A 14 -22.52 -8.87 -15.12
C VAL A 14 -21.98 -9.68 -16.30
N ASP A 15 -21.24 -9.00 -17.17
CA ASP A 15 -20.66 -9.59 -18.37
C ASP A 15 -19.25 -10.14 -18.06
N ASP A 16 -19.11 -11.46 -18.10
CA ASP A 16 -17.88 -12.18 -17.75
C ASP A 16 -16.85 -12.27 -18.91
N ARG A 17 -17.07 -11.59 -20.05
CA ARG A 17 -16.17 -11.65 -21.23
C ARG A 17 -14.68 -11.37 -20.92
N HIS A 18 -14.40 -10.63 -19.85
CA HIS A 18 -13.05 -10.29 -19.41
C HIS A 18 -12.56 -11.07 -18.17
N ARG A 19 -13.35 -12.01 -17.64
CA ARG A 19 -12.97 -12.83 -16.48
C ARG A 19 -11.98 -13.93 -16.88
N LYS A 20 -10.72 -13.54 -17.03
CA LYS A 20 -9.60 -14.45 -17.34
C LYS A 20 -9.05 -15.09 -16.06
N ALA A 21 -8.70 -16.38 -16.13
CA ALA A 21 -7.97 -17.06 -15.07
C ALA A 21 -6.46 -16.85 -15.26
N PHE A 22 -5.79 -16.25 -14.28
CA PHE A 22 -4.34 -16.02 -14.29
C PHE A 22 -3.66 -16.90 -13.24
N ALA A 23 -2.43 -17.33 -13.55
CA ALA A 23 -1.58 -18.00 -12.57
C ALA A 23 -1.10 -17.02 -11.48
N PRO A 24 -0.67 -17.51 -10.31
CA PRO A 24 -0.02 -16.68 -9.30
C PRO A 24 1.16 -15.89 -9.88
N ILE A 25 1.39 -14.70 -9.35
CA ILE A 25 2.48 -13.83 -9.79
C ILE A 25 3.84 -14.48 -9.51
N GLY A 26 4.67 -14.62 -10.54
CA GLY A 26 6.06 -15.06 -10.45
C GLY A 26 6.94 -14.04 -11.15
N THR A 27 7.86 -13.42 -10.40
CA THR A 27 8.82 -12.46 -10.94
C THR A 27 10.22 -13.04 -10.85
N PRO A 28 11.06 -12.88 -11.87
CA PRO A 28 12.43 -13.34 -11.82
C PRO A 28 13.31 -12.37 -11.01
N ASP A 29 14.37 -12.89 -10.39
CA ASP A 29 15.34 -12.05 -9.68
C ASP A 29 16.09 -11.12 -10.65
N ARG A 30 16.29 -9.89 -10.21
CA ARG A 30 16.95 -8.82 -10.98
C ARG A 30 17.85 -8.01 -10.08
N LEU A 31 19.08 -7.76 -10.53
CA LEU A 31 19.97 -6.76 -9.96
C LEU A 31 19.72 -5.42 -10.67
N LEU A 32 19.26 -4.42 -9.94
CA LEU A 32 18.84 -3.12 -10.45
C LEU A 32 19.95 -2.09 -10.21
N LEU A 33 20.73 -1.80 -11.24
CA LEU A 33 21.84 -0.83 -11.23
C LEU A 33 21.56 0.43 -12.06
N GLY A 34 20.30 0.63 -12.47
CA GLY A 34 19.85 1.82 -13.17
C GLY A 34 19.65 3.02 -12.23
N PRO A 35 19.18 4.17 -12.75
CA PRO A 35 18.94 5.38 -11.95
C PRO A 35 17.83 5.20 -10.89
N GLY A 36 17.03 4.15 -11.01
CA GLY A 36 15.96 3.80 -10.07
C GLY A 36 14.82 3.07 -10.79
N PRO A 37 14.01 2.26 -10.09
CA PRO A 37 14.11 1.92 -8.66
C PRO A 37 15.32 1.00 -8.35
N SER A 38 15.73 0.97 -7.09
CA SER A 38 16.80 0.09 -6.60
C SER A 38 16.23 -1.16 -5.92
N ASN A 39 17.04 -2.22 -5.78
CA ASN A 39 16.65 -3.37 -4.97
C ASN A 39 16.42 -2.97 -3.51
N ALA A 40 15.23 -3.26 -2.97
CA ALA A 40 14.94 -3.04 -1.56
C ALA A 40 15.68 -4.04 -0.67
N HIS A 41 16.11 -3.60 0.52
CA HIS A 41 16.74 -4.49 1.50
C HIS A 41 15.74 -5.58 1.97
N PRO A 42 16.18 -6.84 2.19
CA PRO A 42 15.28 -7.93 2.59
C PRO A 42 14.41 -7.64 3.82
N THR A 43 14.95 -6.89 4.80
CA THR A 43 14.19 -6.46 5.99
C THR A 43 13.00 -5.58 5.65
N VAL A 44 13.11 -4.70 4.65
CA VAL A 44 12.02 -3.83 4.21
C VAL A 44 10.92 -4.66 3.54
N LEU A 45 11.30 -5.59 2.66
CA LEU A 45 10.34 -6.50 2.02
C LEU A 45 9.57 -7.35 3.05
N LYS A 46 10.27 -7.84 4.08
CA LYS A 46 9.65 -8.58 5.20
C LYS A 46 8.75 -7.69 6.07
N ALA A 47 9.05 -6.39 6.19
CA ALA A 47 8.20 -5.46 6.93
C ALA A 47 6.90 -5.18 6.16
N LEU A 48 6.95 -5.07 4.83
CA LEU A 48 5.78 -4.86 3.97
C LEU A 48 4.78 -6.03 3.99
N SER A 49 5.24 -7.25 4.26
CA SER A 49 4.37 -8.43 4.35
C SER A 49 3.67 -8.59 5.71
N ARG A 50 3.79 -7.64 6.63
CA ARG A 50 3.13 -7.69 7.94
C ARG A 50 1.65 -7.33 7.81
N THR A 51 0.84 -7.87 8.71
CA THR A 51 -0.59 -7.55 8.80
C THR A 51 -0.77 -6.04 9.02
N PRO A 52 -1.64 -5.36 8.25
CA PRO A 52 -1.91 -3.94 8.45
C PRO A 52 -2.63 -3.70 9.77
N ILE A 53 -2.37 -2.54 10.37
CA ILE A 53 -3.05 -2.03 11.57
C ILE A 53 -3.82 -0.75 11.22
N GLY A 54 -4.76 -0.36 12.09
CA GLY A 54 -5.54 0.86 11.89
C GLY A 54 -4.66 2.12 11.88
N HIS A 55 -5.00 3.09 11.04
CA HIS A 55 -4.22 4.34 10.92
C HIS A 55 -4.30 5.24 12.17
N LEU A 56 -5.23 4.99 13.08
CA LEU A 56 -5.33 5.64 14.40
C LEU A 56 -4.99 4.69 15.56
N ASP A 57 -4.44 3.50 15.26
CA ASP A 57 -3.95 2.59 16.29
C ASP A 57 -2.79 3.26 17.05
N PRO A 58 -2.76 3.23 18.40
CA PRO A 58 -1.66 3.81 19.17
C PRO A 58 -0.27 3.33 18.72
N LEU A 59 -0.12 2.05 18.36
CA LEU A 59 1.15 1.51 17.86
C LEU A 59 1.57 2.14 16.52
N TYR A 60 0.60 2.43 15.65
CA TYR A 60 0.88 3.12 14.39
C TYR A 60 1.36 4.55 14.64
N VAL A 61 0.72 5.26 15.56
CA VAL A 61 1.08 6.65 15.90
C VAL A 61 2.49 6.71 16.50
N ASP A 62 2.83 5.78 17.39
CA ASP A 62 4.18 5.68 17.97
C ASP A 62 5.23 5.41 16.87
N LEU A 63 4.96 4.45 15.97
CA LEU A 63 5.83 4.15 14.84
C LEU A 63 6.03 5.37 13.91
N MET A 64 4.99 6.17 13.68
CA MET A 64 5.10 7.41 12.90
C MET A 64 5.95 8.45 13.62
N GLY A 65 5.94 8.48 14.96
CA GLY A 65 6.87 9.28 15.76
C GLY A 65 8.32 8.86 15.52
N GLU A 66 8.61 7.57 15.56
CA GLU A 66 9.95 7.03 15.27
C GLU A 66 10.42 7.35 13.84
N VAL A 67 9.56 7.18 12.84
CA VAL A 67 9.87 7.51 11.44
C VAL A 67 10.23 8.98 11.29
N GLN A 68 9.52 9.89 11.95
CA GLN A 68 9.83 11.31 11.91
C GLN A 68 11.21 11.62 12.49
N GLU A 69 11.59 11.00 13.61
CA GLU A 69 12.93 11.17 14.18
C GLU A 69 14.03 10.63 13.26
N LEU A 70 13.81 9.45 12.67
CA LEU A 70 14.74 8.87 11.71
C LEU A 70 14.91 9.73 10.46
N LEU A 71 13.83 10.36 9.97
CA LEU A 71 13.89 11.30 8.86
C LEU A 71 14.62 12.59 9.23
N ARG A 72 14.40 13.13 10.43
CA ARG A 72 15.19 14.27 10.95
C ARG A 72 16.67 13.89 10.99
N TYR A 73 17.00 12.71 11.48
CA TYR A 73 18.38 12.23 11.49
C TYR A 73 18.95 12.07 10.07
N ALA A 74 18.26 11.41 9.15
CA ALA A 74 18.76 11.19 7.79
C ALA A 74 18.93 12.51 7.01
N TRP A 75 18.01 13.45 7.21
CA TRP A 75 18.01 14.74 6.52
C TRP A 75 19.01 15.75 7.09
N GLN A 76 19.41 15.60 8.36
CA GLN A 76 20.31 16.53 9.07
C GLN A 76 19.88 18.01 8.96
N PRO A 77 18.62 18.36 9.29
CA PRO A 77 18.16 19.73 9.19
C PRO A 77 18.94 20.64 10.14
N ILE A 78 19.24 21.86 9.68
CA ILE A 78 19.91 22.87 10.52
C ILE A 78 18.99 23.22 11.69
N THR A 79 19.42 22.88 12.89
CA THR A 79 18.78 23.30 14.13
C THR A 79 19.32 24.67 14.53
N ALA A 80 18.47 25.51 15.13
CA ALA A 80 18.79 26.90 15.51
C ALA A 80 20.02 27.06 16.44
N SER A 81 20.53 25.98 17.04
CA SER A 81 21.74 25.97 17.86
C SER A 81 23.04 26.23 17.10
N ARG A 82 23.03 26.19 15.75
CA ARG A 82 24.24 26.34 14.92
C ARG A 82 24.59 27.79 14.54
N PHE A 83 23.84 28.77 15.05
CA PHE A 83 24.07 30.21 14.85
C PHE A 83 24.46 30.94 16.14
N ARG A 84 25.03 30.24 17.14
CA ARG A 84 25.54 30.86 18.36
C ARG A 84 27.05 30.99 18.34
#